data_AF-A0A5D3E972-F1
#
_entry.id   AF-A0A5D3E972-F1
#
_cell.length_a   1.000
_cell.length_b   1.000
_cell.length_c   1.000
_cell.angle_alpha   90.00
_cell.angle_beta   90.00
_cell.angle_gamma   90.00
#
_symmetry.space_group_name_H-M   'P 1'
#
loop_
_entity.id
_entity.type
_entity.pdbx_description
1 polymer ?
#
loop_
_entity_poly.entity_id
_entity_poly.type
_entity_poly.pdbx_seq_one_letter_code
_entity_poly.pdbx_strand_id
1 'polypeptide(L)' 'MNKPKIKNNTYVVTERAYDSSASSEYNYSLWVGGNQTFYEVSADEVREIIACLQNVLNNTTGQKGGAQ' A
#
# COMPACT_ATOMS: atom_id res chain seq x y z
N MET A 1 -15.60 -11.78 0.25
CA MET A 1 -14.61 -10.84 0.81
C MET A 1 -15.29 -9.49 1.04
N ASN A 2 -15.49 -9.10 2.31
CA ASN A 2 -16.13 -7.82 2.67
C ASN A 2 -15.17 -6.68 2.34
N LYS A 3 -15.33 -6.03 1.19
CA LYS A 3 -14.51 -4.86 0.83
C LYS A 3 -14.99 -3.66 1.66
N PRO A 4 -14.11 -2.96 2.38
CA PRO A 4 -14.45 -1.71 3.03
C PRO A 4 -15.01 -0.73 1.99
N LYS A 5 -16.19 -0.13 2.24
CA LYS A 5 -16.73 0.95 1.40
C LYS A 5 -16.00 2.26 1.69
N ILE A 6 -14.69 2.28 1.49
CA ILE A 6 -13.90 3.52 1.60
C ILE A 6 -13.56 3.97 0.19
N LYS A 7 -14.54 4.60 -0.47
CA LYS A 7 -14.31 5.24 -1.77
C LYS A 7 -13.29 6.36 -1.56
N ASN A 8 -12.20 6.33 -2.32
CA ASN A 8 -11.09 7.29 -2.34
C ASN A 8 -10.01 7.17 -1.25
N ASN A 9 -9.84 6.01 -0.60
CA ASN A 9 -8.74 5.82 0.34
C ASN A 9 -7.72 4.78 -0.14
N THR A 10 -6.49 4.94 0.31
CA THR A 10 -5.43 3.94 0.16
C THR A 10 -5.41 3.07 1.41
N TYR A 11 -5.51 1.75 1.25
CA TYR A 11 -5.48 0.82 2.38
C TYR A 11 -4.77 -0.48 2.01
N VAL A 12 -4.26 -1.16 3.03
CA VAL A 12 -3.62 -2.46 2.90
C VAL A 12 -4.61 -3.53 3.32
N VAL A 13 -4.75 -4.56 2.48
CA VAL A 13 -5.46 -5.79 2.83
C VAL A 13 -4.42 -6.86 3.10
N THR A 14 -4.63 -7.61 4.17
CA THR A 14 -3.77 -8.73 4.55
C THR A 14 -4.57 -10.01 4.42
N GLU A 15 -4.00 -11.01 3.75
CA GLU A 15 -4.57 -12.33 3.58
C GLU A 15 -3.57 -13.36 4.10
N ARG A 16 -4.03 -14.31 4.91
CA ARG A 16 -3.16 -15.40 5.36
C ARG A 16 -3.05 -16.40 4.20
N ALA A 17 -1.83 -16.70 3.75
CA ALA A 17 -1.62 -17.76 2.79
C ALA A 17 -2.04 -19.09 3.44
N TYR A 18 -2.98 -19.80 2.82
CA TYR A 18 -3.40 -21.13 3.27
C TYR A 18 -2.61 -22.17 2.47
N ASP A 19 -1.29 -22.13 2.59
CA ASP A 19 -0.40 -23.16 2.08
C ASP A 19 -0.03 -24.11 3.25
N SER A 20 -0.20 -25.41 3.03
CA SER A 20 0.22 -26.48 3.92
C SER A 20 1.71 -26.49 4.30
N SER A 21 2.58 -25.80 3.54
CA SER A 21 4.02 -25.64 3.83
C SER A 21 4.42 -24.29 4.42
N ALA A 22 3.59 -23.24 4.31
CA ALA A 22 3.92 -21.88 4.75
C ALA A 22 2.90 -21.38 5.79
N SER A 23 2.90 -22.00 6.98
CA SER A 23 1.93 -21.70 8.05
C SER A 23 1.98 -20.27 8.63
N SER A 24 2.87 -19.41 8.13
CA SER A 24 3.17 -18.09 8.69
C SER A 24 3.26 -16.96 7.66
N GLU A 25 3.07 -17.23 6.37
CA GLU A 25 3.20 -16.17 5.36
C GLU A 25 1.88 -15.42 5.18
N TYR A 26 1.90 -14.14 5.52
CA TYR A 26 0.82 -13.22 5.19
C TYR A 26 1.16 -12.54 3.87
N ASN A 27 0.21 -12.59 2.94
CA ASN A 27 0.26 -11.80 1.72
C ASN A 27 -0.41 -10.47 1.98
N TYR A 28 0.21 -9.40 1.50
CA TYR A 28 -0.34 -8.07 1.58
C TYR A 28 -0.73 -7.59 0.18
N SER A 29 -1.77 -6.78 0.12
CA SER A 29 -2.24 -6.14 -1.11
C SER A 29 -2.53 -4.68 -0.83
N LEU A 30 -2.02 -3.80 -1.68
CA LEU A 30 -2.34 -2.37 -1.62
C LEU A 30 -3.53 -2.07 -2.52
N TRP A 31 -4.53 -1.42 -1.95
CA TRP A 31 -5.74 -1.00 -2.64
C TRP A 31 -5.82 0.52 -2.67
N VAL A 32 -6.10 1.07 -3.85
CA VAL A 32 -6.23 2.52 -4.08
C VAL A 32 -7.57 2.78 -4.78
N GLY A 33 -8.41 3.62 -4.17
CA GLY A 33 -9.70 3.99 -4.76
C GLY A 33 -10.65 2.80 -4.97
N GLY A 34 -10.48 1.73 -4.19
CA GLY A 34 -11.25 0.49 -4.34
C GLY A 34 -10.73 -0.48 -5.40
N ASN A 35 -9.61 -0.17 -6.07
CA ASN A 35 -8.92 -1.06 -6.99
C ASN A 35 -7.68 -1.66 -6.32
N GLN A 36 -7.43 -2.95 -6.57
CA GLN A 36 -6.18 -3.58 -6.17
C GLN A 36 -5.06 -3.12 -7.11
N THR A 37 -3.99 -2.57 -6.56
CA THR A 37 -2.88 -1.99 -7.34
C THR A 37 -1.61 -2.82 -7.17
N PHE A 38 -1.41 -3.40 -5.98
CA PHE A 38 -0.31 -4.34 -5.70
C PHE A 38 -0.88 -5.61 -5.05
N TYR A 39 -0.31 -6.76 -5.38
CA TYR A 39 -0.72 -8.09 -4.93
C TYR A 39 0.51 -8.91 -4.55
N GLU A 40 0.36 -9.84 -3.59
CA GLU A 40 1.44 -10.73 -3.12
C GLU A 40 2.73 -10.00 -2.74
N VAL A 41 2.58 -8.82 -2.12
CA VAL A 41 3.72 -8.08 -1.58
C VAL A 41 3.97 -8.48 -0.13
N SER A 42 5.24 -8.54 0.25
CA SER A 42 5.67 -8.76 1.63
C SER A 42 5.37 -7.56 2.51
N ALA A 43 5.41 -7.76 3.83
CA ALA A 43 5.19 -6.68 4.78
C ALA A 43 6.22 -5.54 4.64
N ASP A 44 7.47 -5.87 4.31
CA ASP A 44 8.55 -4.89 4.17
C ASP A 44 8.41 -4.07 2.89
N GLU A 45 8.09 -4.71 1.76
CA GLU A 45 7.79 -4.01 0.52
C GLU A 45 6.62 -3.04 0.68
N VAL A 46 5.56 -3.42 1.40
CA VAL A 46 4.44 -2.52 1.70
C VAL A 46 4.91 -1.28 2.47
N ARG A 47 5.79 -1.45 3.48
CA ARG A 47 6.32 -0.33 4.26
C ARG A 47 7.14 0.61 3.38
N GLU A 48 7.99 0.06 2.53
CA GLU A 48 8.82 0.85 1.61
C GLU A 48 7.99 1.61 0.59
N ILE A 49 6.97 0.97 -0.01
CA ILE A 49 6.06 1.61 -0.96
C ILE A 49 5.33 2.77 -0.29
N ILE A 50 4.78 2.57 0.91
CA ILE A 50 4.08 3.63 1.65
C ILE A 50 5.05 4.77 1.99
N ALA A 51 6.24 4.47 2.50
CA ALA A 51 7.25 5.47 2.83
C ALA A 51 7.69 6.26 1.59
N CYS A 52 7.88 5.60 0.45
CA CYS A 52 8.21 6.23 -0.82
C CYS A 52 7.11 7.19 -1.28
N LEU A 53 5.85 6.76 -1.26
CA LEU A 53 4.70 7.60 -1.63
C LEU A 53 4.56 8.82 -0.70
N GLN A 54 4.68 8.62 0.61
CA GLN A 54 4.66 9.70 1.59
C GLN A 54 5.82 10.69 1.37
N ASN A 55 7.02 10.18 1.11
CA ASN A 55 8.19 11.01 0.80
C ASN A 55 7.97 11.85 -0.47
N VAL A 56 7.41 11.27 -1.54
CA VAL A 56 7.09 12.02 -2.76
C VAL A 56 6.09 13.14 -2.46
N LEU A 57 5.01 12.87 -1.72
CA LEU A 57 4.01 13.89 -1.36
C LEU A 57 4.60 15.03 -0.52
N ASN A 58 5.46 14.70 0.44
CA ASN A 58 6.11 15.68 1.30
C ASN A 58 7.12 16.55 0.53
N ASN A 59 7.79 15.99 -0.48
CA ASN A 59 8.75 16.74 -1.29
C ASN A 59 8.12 17.46 -2.49
N THR A 60 6.99 17.00 -3.02
CA THR A 60 6.24 17.71 -4.09
C THR A 60 5.43 18.88 -3.57
N THR A 61 4.97 18.83 -2.32
CA THR A 61 4.34 19.98 -1.65
C THR A 61 5.36 21.07 -1.24
N GLY A 62 6.67 20.76 -1.31
CA GLY A 62 7.79 21.67 -1.09
C GLY A 62 8.20 22.55 -2.27
N GLN A 63 7.69 22.31 -3.50
CA GLN A 63 7.84 23.28 -4.60
C GLN A 63 6.73 24.35 -4.56
N LYS A 64 6.57 25.02 -3.41
CA LYS A 64 5.98 26.36 -3.38
C LYS A 64 7.11 27.37 -3.47
N GLY A 65 7.37 27.84 -4.69
CA GLY A 65 8.09 29.09 -4.94
C GLY A 65 9.60 29.04 -4.73
N GLY A 66 10.31 28.50 -5.71
CA GLY A 66 11.73 28.81 -5.94
C GLY A 66 11.88 29.44 -7.32
N ALA A 67 11.45 30.69 -7.47
CA ALA A 67 11.97 31.53 -8.54
C ALA A 67 13.35 32.00 -8.09
N GLN A 68 14.40 31.49 -8.75
CA GLN A 68 15.65 32.19 -8.94
C GLN A 68 16.39 31.61 -10.14
#